data_AF-A0A0L7KWN3-F1
#
_entry.id   AF-A0A0L7KWN3-F1
#
_cell.length_a   1.000
_cell.length_b   1.000
_cell.length_c   1.000
_cell.angle_alpha   90.00
_cell.angle_beta   90.00
_cell.angle_gamma   90.00
#
_symmetry.space_group_name_H-M   'P 1'
#
loop_
_entity.id
_entity.type
_entity.pdbx_description
1 polymer ?
#
loop_
_entity_poly.entity_id
_entity_poly.type
_entity_poly.pdbx_seq_one_letter_code
_entity_poly.pdbx_strand_id
1 'polypeptide(L)'
;MSDETQSKVLSLVADIVKKQGNSSDGVASNHDEIKLAKKITKSKTTAIRGKPKSGRFWKTEKERFSTINKTKGLKQDFAKKTALRIELKRTKDLSHQVLEEFKQKQEEKKERRRENIKRSEENKRKAEVVQVITNSAKLKRMRKKQLRFIEKRDTNKAVEASK
;
A
#
# COMPACT_ATOMS: atom_id res chain seq x y z
N MET A 1 -28.92 14.42 -1.70
CA MET A 1 -28.35 15.72 -2.15
C MET A 1 -26.93 15.61 -2.73
N SER A 2 -26.22 14.49 -2.58
CA SER A 2 -24.84 14.29 -3.08
C SER A 2 -24.74 13.75 -4.51
N ASP A 3 -25.75 13.02 -4.99
CA ASP A 3 -25.58 12.21 -6.20
C ASP A 3 -25.83 13.02 -7.47
N GLU A 4 -26.75 13.98 -7.40
CA GLU A 4 -26.97 14.96 -8.48
C GLU A 4 -25.75 15.88 -8.65
N THR A 5 -25.14 16.32 -7.54
CA THR A 5 -23.95 17.18 -7.58
C THR A 5 -22.74 16.40 -8.11
N GLN A 6 -22.58 15.14 -7.72
CA GLN A 6 -21.56 14.25 -8.29
C GLN A 6 -21.78 14.03 -9.79
N SER A 7 -23.02 13.77 -10.22
CA SER A 7 -23.37 13.56 -11.63
C SER A 7 -23.06 14.81 -12.47
N LYS A 8 -23.35 16.00 -11.95
CA LYS A 8 -23.09 17.28 -12.60
C LYS A 8 -21.59 17.63 -12.67
N VAL A 9 -20.81 17.19 -11.69
CA VAL A 9 -19.34 17.30 -11.72
C VAL A 9 -18.75 16.33 -12.74
N LEU A 10 -19.27 15.10 -12.82
CA LEU A 10 -18.83 14.11 -13.82
C LEU A 10 -19.12 14.55 -15.26
N SER A 11 -20.29 15.16 -15.52
CA SER A 11 -20.60 15.71 -16.84
C SER A 11 -19.67 16.87 -17.23
N LEU A 12 -19.37 17.78 -16.29
CA LEU A 12 -18.42 18.88 -16.49
C LEU A 12 -17.00 18.38 -16.79
N VAL A 13 -16.57 17.29 -16.16
CA VAL A 13 -15.25 16.68 -16.42
C VAL A 13 -15.20 16.07 -17.83
N ALA A 14 -16.26 15.38 -18.26
CA ALA A 14 -16.35 14.81 -19.61
C ALA A 14 -16.25 15.89 -20.70
N ASP A 15 -16.92 17.03 -20.51
CA ASP A 15 -16.89 18.15 -21.46
C ASP A 15 -15.50 18.80 -21.55
N ILE A 16 -14.77 18.90 -20.44
CA ILE A 16 -13.39 19.43 -20.42
C ILE A 16 -12.44 18.53 -21.20
N VAL A 17 -12.56 17.21 -21.06
CA VAL A 17 -11.75 16.24 -21.81
C VAL A 17 -12.03 16.32 -23.31
N LYS A 18 -13.31 16.42 -23.68
CA LYS A 18 -13.73 16.59 -25.09
C LYS A 18 -13.19 17.88 -25.70
N LYS A 19 -13.14 18.96 -24.93
CA LYS A 19 -12.59 20.26 -25.38
C LYS A 19 -11.08 20.23 -25.60
N GLN A 20 -10.32 19.46 -24.82
CA GLN A 20 -8.87 19.33 -25.02
C GLN A 20 -8.51 18.49 -26.26
N GLY A 21 -9.37 17.57 -26.68
CA GLY A 21 -9.19 16.79 -27.92
C GLY A 21 -9.37 17.59 -29.22
N ASN A 22 -10.05 18.73 -29.18
CA ASN A 22 -10.34 19.57 -30.35
C ASN A 22 -9.35 20.74 -30.56
N SER A 23 -8.35 20.90 -29.69
CA SER A 23 -7.39 22.03 -29.72
C SER A 23 -6.06 21.73 -30.43
N SER A 24 -5.98 20.66 -31.22
CA SER A 24 -4.77 20.25 -31.95
C SER A 24 -4.71 20.66 -33.43
N ASP A 25 -5.59 21.54 -33.92
CA ASP A 25 -5.48 22.12 -35.26
C ASP A 25 -5.29 23.65 -35.18
N GLY A 26 -4.22 24.10 -35.84
CA GLY A 26 -3.48 25.30 -35.51
C GLY A 26 -4.01 26.63 -36.08
N VAL A 27 -3.63 27.71 -35.38
CA VAL A 27 -3.49 29.05 -35.94
C VAL A 27 -2.31 29.73 -35.22
N ALA A 28 -1.12 29.69 -35.82
CA ALA A 28 0.02 30.47 -35.35
C ALA A 28 -0.15 31.93 -35.80
N SER A 29 -0.32 32.84 -34.84
CA SER A 29 -0.53 34.27 -35.11
C SER A 29 0.81 35.02 -35.25
N ASN A 30 0.89 35.94 -36.23
CA ASN A 30 1.99 36.85 -36.58
C ASN A 30 2.67 37.63 -35.42
N HIS A 31 2.16 37.52 -34.19
CA HIS A 31 2.68 38.19 -33.01
C HIS A 31 3.95 37.52 -32.45
N ASP A 32 4.22 36.27 -32.80
CA ASP A 32 5.38 35.51 -32.31
C ASP A 32 6.67 35.81 -33.09
N GLU A 33 6.56 36.13 -34.39
CA GLU A 33 7.66 36.56 -35.26
C GLU A 33 8.32 37.87 -34.75
N ILE A 34 7.51 38.86 -34.37
CA ILE A 34 7.98 40.17 -33.90
C ILE A 34 8.69 40.07 -32.54
N LYS A 35 8.28 39.11 -31.69
CA LYS A 35 8.94 38.84 -30.40
C LYS A 35 10.28 38.13 -30.58
N LEU A 36 10.42 37.28 -31.58
CA LEU A 36 11.67 36.59 -31.89
C LEU A 36 12.74 37.57 -32.41
N ALA A 37 12.36 38.49 -33.31
CA ALA A 37 13.25 39.52 -33.84
C ALA A 37 13.77 40.50 -32.77
N LYS A 38 12.95 40.85 -31.77
CA LYS A 38 13.32 41.77 -30.68
C LYS A 38 14.16 41.11 -29.57
N LYS A 39 14.25 39.78 -29.55
CA LYS A 39 15.04 39.00 -28.57
C LYS A 39 16.51 38.84 -28.99
N ILE A 40 16.81 38.95 -30.28
CA ILE A 40 18.15 38.75 -30.86
C ILE A 40 19.10 39.92 -30.50
N THR A 41 18.59 41.13 -30.27
CA THR A 41 19.42 42.34 -30.03
C THR A 41 19.80 42.59 -28.57
N LYS A 42 19.51 41.66 -27.66
CA LYS A 42 19.84 41.77 -26.21
C LYS A 42 20.63 40.55 -25.71
N SER A 43 21.62 40.08 -26.46
CA SER A 43 22.65 39.20 -25.92
C SER A 43 23.57 39.99 -24.99
N LYS A 44 23.19 40.09 -23.70
CA LYS A 44 24.11 40.56 -22.66
C LYS A 44 25.34 39.65 -22.68
N THR A 45 26.51 40.26 -22.77
CA THR A 45 27.81 39.60 -22.61
C THR A 45 27.87 38.94 -21.22
N THR A 46 27.52 37.66 -21.14
CA THR A 46 27.68 36.87 -19.93
C THR A 46 29.18 36.62 -19.75
N ALA A 47 29.80 37.31 -18.79
CA ALA A 47 31.19 37.03 -18.44
C ALA A 47 31.30 35.56 -17.99
N ILE A 48 32.05 34.75 -18.75
CA ILE A 48 32.25 33.33 -18.45
C ILE A 48 33.15 33.24 -17.22
N ARG A 49 32.54 32.97 -16.06
CA ARG A 49 33.25 32.86 -14.78
C ARG A 49 33.73 31.42 -14.56
N GLY A 50 34.96 31.25 -14.11
CA GLY A 50 35.53 29.93 -13.81
C GLY A 50 34.96 29.29 -12.54
N LYS A 51 35.19 27.98 -12.36
CA LYS A 51 34.79 27.24 -11.15
C LYS A 51 35.54 27.78 -9.92
N PRO A 52 34.88 27.99 -8.77
CA PRO A 52 35.54 28.50 -7.57
C PRO A 52 36.53 27.47 -7.01
N LYS A 53 37.78 27.89 -6.76
CA LYS A 53 38.89 27.03 -6.28
C LYS A 53 38.55 26.20 -5.03
N SER A 54 37.68 26.72 -4.15
CA SER A 54 37.32 26.06 -2.89
C SER A 54 36.12 25.11 -2.96
N GLY A 55 35.42 24.99 -4.10
CA GLY A 55 34.24 24.11 -4.26
C GLY A 55 33.02 24.43 -3.40
N ARG A 56 33.10 25.39 -2.48
CA ARG A 56 32.04 25.77 -1.55
C ARG A 56 30.84 26.38 -2.28
N PHE A 57 29.66 25.77 -2.10
CA PHE A 57 28.42 26.13 -2.79
C PHE A 57 27.95 27.58 -2.57
N TRP A 58 28.34 28.25 -1.49
CA TRP A 58 27.95 29.64 -1.23
C TRP A 58 28.76 30.68 -2.02
N LYS A 59 29.81 30.25 -2.72
CA LYS A 59 30.62 31.10 -3.61
C LYS A 59 30.18 31.02 -5.08
N THR A 60 29.15 30.23 -5.40
CA THR A 60 28.57 30.21 -6.75
C THR A 60 27.75 31.48 -6.98
N GLU A 61 27.60 31.87 -8.24
CA GLU A 61 26.74 32.99 -8.59
C GLU A 61 25.29 32.66 -8.24
N LYS A 62 24.64 33.55 -7.49
CA LYS A 62 23.21 33.44 -7.23
C LYS A 62 22.47 34.10 -8.38
N GLU A 63 21.50 33.41 -8.94
CA GLU A 63 20.60 34.01 -9.93
C GLU A 63 19.83 35.19 -9.29
N ARG A 64 19.63 36.25 -10.06
CA ARG A 64 18.82 37.38 -9.60
C ARG A 64 17.38 36.92 -9.45
N PHE A 65 16.67 37.42 -8.43
CA PHE A 65 15.24 37.14 -8.23
C PHE A 65 14.35 37.55 -9.43
N SER A 66 14.85 38.36 -10.35
CA SER A 66 14.21 38.70 -11.62
C SER A 66 14.25 37.58 -12.67
N THR A 67 15.18 36.62 -12.53
CA THR A 67 15.28 35.43 -13.40
C THR A 67 14.22 34.40 -13.06
N ILE A 68 13.74 34.39 -11.81
CA ILE A 68 12.61 33.57 -11.39
C ILE A 68 11.36 34.03 -12.13
N ASN A 69 10.87 33.18 -13.03
CA ASN A 69 9.70 33.45 -13.85
C ASN A 69 8.46 33.52 -12.93
N LYS A 70 7.97 34.72 -12.64
CA LYS A 70 6.83 34.99 -11.74
C LYS A 70 5.48 34.67 -12.41
N THR A 71 5.37 33.53 -13.07
CA THR A 71 4.07 33.06 -13.56
C THR A 71 3.15 32.87 -12.36
N LYS A 72 1.88 33.31 -12.45
CA LYS A 72 0.84 32.82 -11.53
C LYS A 72 0.90 31.30 -11.65
N GLY A 73 1.41 30.61 -10.62
CA GLY A 73 1.67 29.17 -10.71
C GLY A 73 0.44 28.43 -11.23
N LEU A 74 0.62 27.28 -11.87
CA LEU A 74 -0.47 26.44 -12.41
C LEU A 74 -1.39 25.98 -11.26
N LYS A 75 -2.21 26.89 -10.76
CA LYS A 75 -3.24 26.62 -9.76
C LYS A 75 -4.35 25.92 -10.52
N GLN A 76 -4.49 24.63 -10.25
CA GLN A 76 -5.63 23.88 -10.76
C GLN A 76 -6.94 24.51 -10.27
N ASP A 77 -7.90 24.61 -11.18
CA ASP A 77 -9.26 25.06 -10.89
C ASP A 77 -9.89 24.16 -9.81
N PHE A 78 -10.86 24.70 -9.06
CA PHE A 78 -11.52 23.95 -7.99
C PHE A 78 -12.19 22.66 -8.48
N ALA A 79 -12.79 22.70 -9.68
CA ALA A 79 -13.37 21.51 -10.33
C ALA A 79 -12.33 20.41 -10.57
N LYS A 80 -11.14 20.75 -11.05
CA LYS A 80 -10.05 19.79 -11.26
C LYS A 80 -9.56 19.19 -9.94
N LYS A 81 -9.47 20.01 -8.88
CA LYS A 81 -9.09 19.54 -7.55
C LYS A 81 -10.13 18.65 -6.88
N THR A 82 -11.40 18.83 -7.19
CA THR A 82 -12.49 17.98 -6.65
C THR A 82 -12.55 16.66 -7.40
N ALA A 83 -12.44 16.67 -8.73
CA ALA A 83 -12.30 15.46 -9.55
C ALA A 83 -11.13 14.58 -9.08
N LEU A 84 -9.94 15.17 -8.93
CA LEU A 84 -8.75 14.45 -8.47
C LEU A 84 -8.93 13.86 -7.06
N ARG A 85 -9.63 14.56 -6.16
CA ARG A 85 -9.95 14.03 -4.82
C ARG A 85 -10.90 12.84 -4.88
N ILE A 86 -11.89 12.87 -5.76
CA ILE A 86 -12.84 11.77 -5.96
C ILE A 86 -12.12 10.55 -6.53
N GLU A 87 -11.27 10.73 -7.54
CA GLU A 87 -10.49 9.65 -8.14
C GLU A 87 -9.51 9.02 -7.15
N LEU A 88 -8.79 9.84 -6.37
CA LEU A 88 -7.92 9.34 -5.32
C LEU A 88 -8.68 8.57 -4.23
N LYS A 89 -9.89 9.02 -3.88
CA LYS A 89 -10.73 8.30 -2.93
C LYS A 89 -11.15 6.95 -3.50
N ARG A 90 -11.65 6.93 -4.75
CA ARG A 90 -12.08 5.70 -5.43
C ARG A 90 -10.95 4.67 -5.55
N THR A 91 -9.74 5.11 -5.91
CA THR A 91 -8.58 4.21 -6.02
C THR A 91 -8.15 3.66 -4.66
N LYS A 92 -8.19 4.46 -3.60
CA LYS A 92 -7.94 4.00 -2.23
C LYS A 92 -8.98 3.00 -1.78
N ASP A 93 -10.26 3.29 -1.96
CA ASP A 93 -11.36 2.41 -1.55
C ASP A 93 -11.24 1.04 -2.23
N LEU A 94 -10.92 1.01 -3.53
CA LEU A 94 -10.68 -0.24 -4.26
C LEU A 94 -9.45 -1.00 -3.74
N SER A 95 -8.35 -0.30 -3.45
CA SER A 95 -7.15 -0.90 -2.87
C SER A 95 -7.42 -1.52 -1.50
N HIS A 96 -8.17 -0.80 -0.65
CA HIS A 96 -8.58 -1.28 0.67
C HIS A 96 -9.43 -2.54 0.57
N GLN A 97 -10.42 -2.58 -0.34
CA GLN A 97 -11.25 -3.77 -0.56
C GLN A 97 -10.41 -5.01 -0.92
N VAL A 98 -9.45 -4.86 -1.84
CA VAL A 98 -8.56 -5.98 -2.24
C VAL A 98 -7.70 -6.47 -1.07
N LEU A 99 -7.18 -5.57 -0.24
CA LEU A 99 -6.38 -5.93 0.93
C LEU A 99 -7.23 -6.61 2.01
N GLU A 100 -8.45 -6.14 2.24
CA GLU A 100 -9.39 -6.74 3.18
C GLU A 100 -9.78 -8.16 2.76
N GLU A 101 -10.10 -8.37 1.49
CA GLU A 101 -10.37 -9.71 0.95
C GLU A 101 -9.18 -10.65 1.14
N PHE A 102 -7.96 -10.18 0.88
CA PHE A 102 -6.76 -10.98 1.10
C PHE A 102 -6.58 -11.33 2.57
N LYS A 103 -6.79 -10.37 3.47
CA LYS A 103 -6.70 -10.57 4.92
C LYS A 103 -7.73 -11.60 5.40
N GLN A 104 -8.98 -11.47 4.98
CA GLN A 104 -10.05 -12.42 5.31
C GLN A 104 -9.71 -13.84 4.84
N LYS A 105 -9.24 -13.99 3.59
CA LYS A 105 -8.80 -15.29 3.06
C LYS A 105 -7.65 -15.91 3.87
N GLN A 106 -6.71 -15.10 4.38
CA GLN A 106 -5.62 -15.59 5.21
C GLN A 106 -6.07 -15.97 6.62
N GLU A 107 -7.01 -15.22 7.18
CA GLU A 107 -7.60 -15.49 8.49
C GLU A 107 -8.39 -16.80 8.48
N GLU A 108 -9.25 -16.99 7.46
CA GLU A 108 -9.99 -18.24 7.27
C GLU A 108 -9.06 -19.45 7.11
N LYS A 109 -7.95 -19.31 6.37
CA LYS A 109 -6.93 -20.37 6.26
C LYS A 109 -6.29 -20.70 7.60
N LYS A 110 -6.01 -19.69 8.44
CA LYS A 110 -5.43 -19.88 9.77
C LYS A 110 -6.43 -20.56 10.70
N GLU A 111 -7.69 -20.14 10.68
CA GLU A 111 -8.76 -20.76 11.46
C GLU A 111 -8.96 -22.21 11.08
N ARG A 112 -9.11 -22.51 9.78
CA ARG A 112 -9.19 -23.88 9.26
C ARG A 112 -8.00 -24.74 9.70
N ARG A 113 -6.79 -24.18 9.68
CA ARG A 113 -5.59 -24.89 10.15
C ARG A 113 -5.65 -25.16 11.65
N ARG A 114 -6.06 -24.18 12.48
CA ARG A 114 -6.22 -24.35 13.93
C ARG A 114 -7.26 -25.42 14.24
N GLU A 115 -8.40 -25.41 13.55
CA GLU A 115 -9.45 -26.42 13.70
C GLU A 115 -8.96 -27.81 13.30
N ASN A 116 -8.25 -27.93 12.17
CA ASN A 116 -7.69 -29.21 11.73
C ASN A 116 -6.65 -29.75 12.71
N ILE A 117 -5.81 -28.89 13.28
CA ILE A 117 -4.85 -29.28 14.33
C ILE A 117 -5.60 -29.77 15.57
N LYS A 118 -6.59 -29.01 16.06
CA LYS A 118 -7.40 -29.40 17.21
C LYS A 118 -8.12 -30.73 16.98
N ARG A 119 -8.75 -30.90 15.82
CA ARG A 119 -9.41 -32.15 15.43
C ARG A 119 -8.42 -33.32 15.33
N SER A 120 -7.22 -33.08 14.80
CA SER A 120 -6.17 -34.09 14.74
C SER A 120 -5.68 -34.49 16.14
N GLU A 121 -5.52 -33.54 17.06
CA GLU A 121 -5.16 -33.81 18.45
C GLU A 121 -6.23 -34.61 19.18
N GLU A 122 -7.50 -34.25 19.01
CA GLU A 122 -8.64 -34.99 19.57
C GLU A 122 -8.73 -36.40 18.98
N ASN A 123 -8.56 -36.55 17.67
CA ASN A 123 -8.55 -37.86 17.01
C ASN A 123 -7.36 -38.72 17.46
N LYS A 124 -6.17 -38.13 17.62
CA LYS A 124 -5.00 -38.83 18.18
C LYS A 124 -5.28 -39.33 19.60
N ARG A 125 -5.87 -38.49 20.45
CA ARG A 125 -6.28 -38.90 21.81
C ARG A 125 -7.32 -40.02 21.79
N LYS A 126 -8.32 -39.95 20.91
CA LYS A 126 -9.37 -40.98 20.78
C LYS A 126 -8.84 -42.30 20.20
N ALA A 127 -7.89 -42.22 19.26
CA ALA A 127 -7.26 -43.39 18.64
C ALA A 127 -6.14 -44.00 19.50
N GLU A 128 -5.71 -43.31 20.57
CA GLU A 128 -4.68 -43.81 21.47
C GLU A 128 -5.20 -45.01 22.26
N VAL A 129 -4.73 -46.20 21.91
CA VAL A 129 -5.03 -47.43 22.64
C VAL A 129 -4.09 -47.53 23.83
N VAL A 130 -4.65 -47.42 25.04
CA VAL A 130 -3.89 -47.43 26.30
C VAL A 130 -4.03 -48.77 27.02
N GLN A 131 -2.95 -49.23 27.64
CA GLN A 131 -2.97 -50.40 28.52
C GLN A 131 -3.02 -49.95 29.98
N VAL A 132 -4.09 -50.33 30.70
CA VAL A 132 -4.22 -50.04 32.13
C VAL A 132 -3.26 -50.94 32.92
N ILE A 133 -2.31 -50.33 33.63
CA ILE A 133 -1.35 -51.04 34.48
C ILE A 133 -1.94 -51.17 35.89
N THR A 134 -2.44 -52.35 36.21
CA THR A 134 -3.04 -52.63 37.52
C THR A 134 -2.01 -52.83 38.64
N ASN A 135 -0.80 -53.32 38.31
CA ASN A 135 0.25 -53.58 39.29
C ASN A 135 1.47 -52.66 39.08
N SER A 136 1.69 -51.74 40.02
CA SER A 136 2.79 -50.76 39.98
C SER A 136 4.18 -51.35 40.22
N ALA A 137 4.30 -52.54 40.81
CA ALA A 137 5.59 -53.20 41.01
C ALA A 137 6.25 -53.57 39.68
N LYS A 138 5.48 -53.77 38.60
CA LYS A 138 6.01 -54.04 37.26
C LYS A 138 6.86 -52.88 36.75
N LEU A 139 6.36 -51.64 36.86
CA LEU A 139 7.11 -50.44 36.45
C LEU A 139 8.38 -50.25 37.29
N LYS A 140 8.32 -50.54 38.60
CA LYS A 140 9.47 -50.43 39.50
C LYS A 140 10.59 -51.43 39.20
N ARG A 141 10.26 -52.58 38.61
CA ARG A 141 11.24 -53.61 38.20
C ARG A 141 11.88 -53.33 36.83
N MET A 142 11.30 -52.43 36.02
CA MET A 142 11.81 -52.15 34.67
C MET A 142 13.09 -51.32 34.69
N ARG A 143 13.89 -51.46 33.62
CA ARG A 143 15.12 -50.68 33.48
C ARG A 143 14.79 -49.21 33.16
N LYS A 144 15.58 -48.28 33.70
CA LYS A 144 15.42 -46.83 33.47
C LYS A 144 15.39 -46.41 31.99
N LYS A 145 16.01 -47.17 31.09
CA LYS A 145 15.91 -46.92 29.63
C LYS A 145 14.53 -47.27 29.07
N GLN A 146 13.91 -48.37 29.52
CA GLN A 146 12.58 -48.79 29.06
C GLN A 146 11.49 -47.82 29.54
N LEU A 147 11.62 -47.29 30.75
CA LEU A 147 10.71 -46.28 31.30
C LEU A 147 10.67 -44.97 30.48
N ARG A 148 11.69 -44.68 29.66
CA ARG A 148 11.71 -43.49 28.79
C ARG A 148 10.78 -43.61 27.58
N PHE A 149 10.43 -44.84 27.18
CA PHE A 149 9.51 -45.09 26.07
C PHE A 149 8.05 -45.16 26.50
N ILE A 150 7.77 -45.18 27.80
CA ILE A 150 6.41 -45.24 28.34
C ILE A 150 5.88 -43.82 28.51
N GLU A 151 4.84 -43.49 27.76
CA GLU A 151 4.05 -42.29 28.00
C GLU A 151 2.89 -42.61 28.95
N LYS A 152 2.65 -41.74 29.93
CA LYS A 152 1.56 -41.90 30.88
C LYS A 152 0.33 -41.15 30.35
N ARG A 153 -0.82 -41.82 30.38
CA ARG A 153 -2.13 -41.23 30.09
C ARG A 153 -3.05 -41.47 31.27
N ASP A 154 -3.89 -40.48 31.57
CA ASP A 154 -4.92 -40.62 32.60
C ASP A 154 -6.10 -41.40 32.04
N THR A 155 -6.44 -42.49 32.71
CA THR A 155 -7.63 -43.32 32.42
C THR A 155 -8.58 -43.36 33.62
N ASN A 156 -8.50 -42.35 34.50
CA ASN A 156 -9.21 -42.35 35.76
C ASN A 156 -10.70 -42.02 35.54
N LYS A 157 -11.56 -43.03 35.69
CA LYS A 157 -13.00 -42.95 35.38
C LYS A 157 -13.74 -41.84 36.15
N ALA A 158 -13.28 -41.49 37.35
CA ALA A 158 -13.89 -40.46 38.19
C ALA A 158 -13.75 -39.04 37.60
N VAL A 159 -12.70 -38.77 36.82
CA VAL A 159 -12.45 -37.47 36.18
C VAL A 159 -13.17 -37.35 34.85
N GLU A 160 -13.45 -38.47 34.18
CA GLU A 160 -14.25 -38.48 32.95
C GLU A 160 -15.74 -38.19 33.22
N ALA A 161 -16.25 -38.53 34.41
CA ALA A 161 -17.64 -38.28 34.79
C ALA A 161 -17.94 -36.83 35.19
N SER A 162 -16.92 -36.03 35.51
CA SER A 162 -17.05 -34.63 35.95
C SER A 162 -16.76 -33.61 34.85
N LYS A 163 -16.64 -34.05 33.59
CA LYS A 163 -16.22 -33.26 32.44
C LYS A 163 -17.34 -33.19 31.41
#